data_AF-A0A1H2JZI8-F1
#
_entry.id   AF-A0A1H2JZI8-F1
#
_cell.length_a   1.000
_cell.length_b   1.000
_cell.length_c   1.000
_cell.angle_alpha   90.00
_cell.angle_beta   90.00
_cell.angle_gamma   90.00
#
_symmetry.space_group_name_H-M   'P 1'
#
loop_
_entity.id
_entity.type
_entity.pdbx_description
1 polymer ?
#
loop_
_entity_poly.entity_id
_entity_poly.type
_entity_poly.pdbx_seq_one_letter_code
_entity_poly.pdbx_strand_id
1 'polypeptide(L)'
;MWTVDLDHTHPYDHRHPDRGGKTLQHNLKPLCRFHHRIKTFGRWRDSQDEYLAVWFEAPTGHTYLGNPYTGRDLFASLKTQPPDHPARQRLTDERAHRTDTHRRQQAEWDTNNPPPF
;
A
#
# COMPACT_ATOMS: atom_id res chain seq x y z
N MET A 1 7.10 -19.26 5.61
CA MET A 1 8.11 -18.40 4.94
C MET A 1 7.34 -17.55 3.93
N TRP A 2 7.38 -16.22 4.05
CA TRP A 2 6.65 -15.35 3.12
C TRP A 2 7.51 -15.17 1.86
N THR A 3 7.08 -15.76 0.75
CA THR A 3 7.76 -15.63 -0.55
C THR A 3 7.22 -14.40 -1.27
N VAL A 4 8.12 -13.53 -1.71
CA VAL A 4 7.82 -12.33 -2.51
C VAL A 4 8.22 -12.59 -3.95
N ASP A 5 7.33 -12.24 -4.88
CA ASP A 5 7.60 -12.15 -6.31
C ASP A 5 7.82 -10.66 -6.66
N LEU A 6 8.78 -10.36 -7.54
CA LEU A 6 8.92 -9.02 -8.12
C LEU A 6 7.96 -8.90 -9.31
N ASP A 7 7.10 -7.90 -9.27
CA ASP A 7 6.00 -7.73 -10.20
C ASP A 7 6.10 -6.40 -10.96
N HIS A 8 5.88 -6.44 -12.27
CA HIS A 8 6.01 -5.29 -13.16
C HIS A 8 4.73 -4.45 -13.20
N THR A 9 4.79 -3.12 -13.01
CA THR A 9 3.65 -2.21 -13.26
C THR A 9 3.22 -2.24 -14.73
N HIS A 10 4.18 -1.99 -15.62
CA HIS A 10 4.03 -2.18 -17.05
C HIS A 10 4.63 -3.54 -17.42
N PRO A 11 3.83 -4.50 -17.91
CA PRO A 11 4.30 -5.84 -18.21
C PRO A 11 5.51 -5.84 -19.14
N TYR A 12 6.48 -6.70 -18.84
CA TYR A 12 7.60 -6.94 -19.75
C TYR A 12 7.11 -7.74 -20.97
N ASP A 13 7.40 -7.26 -22.18
CA ASP A 13 7.10 -8.00 -23.40
C ASP A 13 8.31 -8.88 -23.76
N HIS A 14 8.18 -10.19 -23.55
CA HIS A 14 9.23 -11.15 -23.85
C HIS A 14 9.54 -11.31 -25.35
N ARG A 15 8.61 -10.91 -26.23
CA ARG A 15 8.79 -10.99 -27.69
C ARG A 15 9.43 -9.73 -28.24
N HIS A 16 9.09 -8.57 -27.66
CA HIS A 16 9.63 -7.27 -28.05
C HIS A 16 10.03 -6.47 -26.80
N PRO A 17 11.20 -6.77 -26.19
CA PRO A 17 11.63 -6.15 -24.94
C PRO A 17 11.69 -4.63 -24.94
N ASP A 18 11.84 -4.00 -26.10
CA ASP A 18 11.84 -2.57 -26.35
C ASP A 18 10.45 -1.91 -26.27
N ARG A 19 9.37 -2.68 -26.41
CA ARG A 19 7.98 -2.19 -26.43
C ARG A 19 7.25 -2.43 -25.11
N GLY A 20 7.76 -3.31 -24.26
CA GLY A 20 7.22 -3.58 -22.92
C GLY A 20 7.88 -2.75 -21.82
N GLY A 21 7.39 -2.90 -20.58
CA GLY A 21 7.98 -2.27 -19.42
C GLY A 21 9.32 -2.90 -19.04
N LYS A 22 10.38 -2.10 -18.96
CA LYS A 22 11.72 -2.56 -18.59
C LYS A 22 11.77 -3.02 -17.12
N THR A 23 12.69 -3.94 -16.83
CA THR A 23 13.01 -4.38 -15.46
C THR A 23 13.84 -3.29 -14.76
N LEU A 24 13.17 -2.24 -14.31
CA LEU A 24 13.73 -1.08 -13.63
C LEU A 24 13.03 -0.87 -12.29
N GLN A 25 13.70 -0.24 -11.33
CA GLN A 25 13.18 -0.05 -9.97
C GLN A 25 11.79 0.61 -9.95
N HIS A 26 11.57 1.64 -10.77
CA HIS A 26 10.27 2.33 -10.85
C HIS A 26 9.15 1.49 -11.51
N ASN A 27 9.50 0.40 -12.18
CA ASN A 27 8.55 -0.50 -12.81
C ASN A 27 8.35 -1.78 -12.01
N LEU A 28 9.08 -1.99 -10.91
CA LEU A 28 8.99 -3.19 -10.08
C LEU A 28 8.44 -2.86 -8.70
N LYS A 29 7.69 -3.81 -8.15
CA LYS A 29 7.24 -3.81 -6.76
C LYS A 29 7.20 -5.23 -6.19
N PRO A 30 7.42 -5.39 -4.88
CA PRO A 30 7.29 -6.69 -4.23
C PRO A 30 5.81 -6.99 -3.98
N LEU A 31 5.32 -8.10 -4.52
CA LEU A 31 4.00 -8.64 -4.19
C LEU A 31 4.14 -10.08 -3.72
N CYS A 32 3.29 -10.50 -2.78
CA CYS A 32 3.19 -11.93 -2.50
C CYS A 32 2.47 -12.63 -3.67
N ARG A 33 2.69 -13.94 -3.79
CA ARG A 33 2.12 -14.76 -4.87
C ARG A 33 0.59 -14.61 -5.02
N PHE A 34 -0.12 -14.43 -3.92
CA PHE A 34 -1.57 -14.18 -3.95
C PHE A 34 -1.92 -12.87 -4.67
N HIS A 35 -1.30 -11.75 -4.28
CA HIS A 35 -1.55 -10.45 -4.89
C HIS A 35 -1.05 -10.36 -6.33
N HIS A 36 0.10 -10.98 -6.63
CA HIS A 36 0.60 -11.07 -8.00
C HIS A 36 -0.42 -11.79 -8.91
N ARG A 37 -0.98 -12.93 -8.48
CA ARG A 37 -2.01 -13.65 -9.26
C ARG A 37 -3.30 -12.85 -9.41
N ILE A 38 -3.75 -12.14 -8.38
CA ILE A 38 -4.94 -11.30 -8.46
C ILE A 38 -4.79 -10.19 -9.49
N LYS A 39 -3.62 -9.57 -9.55
CA LYS A 39 -3.33 -8.56 -10.56
C LYS A 39 -3.27 -9.16 -11.96
N THR A 40 -2.50 -10.24 -12.14
CA THR A 40 -2.25 -10.82 -13.47
C THR A 40 -3.50 -11.44 -14.09
N PHE A 41 -4.33 -12.11 -13.29
CA PHE A 41 -5.49 -12.86 -13.78
C PHE A 41 -6.83 -12.22 -13.43
N GLY A 42 -6.85 -11.24 -12.53
CA GLY A 42 -8.05 -10.49 -12.18
C GLY A 42 -8.18 -9.20 -12.99
N ARG A 43 -9.14 -8.36 -12.58
CA ARG A 43 -9.34 -7.02 -13.15
C ARG A 43 -8.77 -5.91 -12.26
N TRP A 44 -7.90 -6.29 -11.32
CA TRP A 44 -7.19 -5.33 -10.48
C TRP A 44 -6.15 -4.61 -11.32
N ARG A 45 -6.05 -3.30 -11.13
CA ARG A 45 -5.04 -2.47 -11.77
C ARG A 45 -4.17 -1.85 -10.72
N ASP A 46 -2.94 -1.56 -11.08
CA ASP A 46 -1.99 -0.88 -10.24
C ASP A 46 -1.34 0.27 -11.00
N SER A 47 -0.94 1.30 -10.25
CA SER A 47 -0.13 2.40 -10.75
C SER A 47 0.96 2.68 -9.74
N GLN A 48 2.15 3.03 -10.21
CA GLN A 48 3.30 3.31 -9.38
C GLN A 48 3.88 4.66 -9.80
N ASP A 49 4.13 5.54 -8.83
CA ASP A 49 4.76 6.82 -9.09
C ASP A 49 6.29 6.76 -9.00
N GLU A 50 6.95 7.89 -9.29
CA GLU A 50 8.41 8.02 -9.21
C GLU A 50 8.98 7.84 -7.80
N TYR A 51 8.14 8.02 -6.77
CA TYR A 51 8.47 7.80 -5.36
C TYR A 51 8.18 6.37 -4.89
N LEU A 52 7.83 5.47 -5.82
CA LEU A 52 7.51 4.07 -5.60
C LEU A 52 6.22 3.84 -4.79
N ALA A 53 5.39 4.87 -4.60
CA ALA A 53 4.06 4.69 -4.03
C ALA A 53 3.16 3.97 -5.03
N VAL A 54 2.38 3.01 -4.54
CA VAL A 54 1.55 2.14 -5.39
C VAL A 54 0.08 2.34 -5.06
N TRP A 55 -0.74 2.53 -6.08
CA TRP A 55 -2.19 2.61 -6.00
C TRP A 55 -2.76 1.33 -6.60
N PHE A 56 -3.71 0.68 -5.92
CA PHE A 56 -4.44 -0.47 -6.45
C PHE A 56 -5.89 -0.08 -6.68
N GLU A 57 -6.37 -0.26 -7.91
CA GLU A 57 -7.77 -0.10 -8.27
C GLU A 57 -8.44 -1.47 -8.28
N ALA A 58 -9.45 -1.64 -7.43
CA ALA A 58 -10.30 -2.81 -7.44
C ALA A 58 -11.20 -2.81 -8.68
N PRO A 59 -11.69 -3.98 -9.13
CA PRO A 59 -12.67 -4.07 -10.22
C PRO A 59 -13.97 -3.29 -9.98
N THR A 60 -14.24 -2.94 -8.72
CA THR A 60 -15.39 -2.13 -8.30
C THR A 60 -15.13 -0.61 -8.37
N GLY A 61 -13.93 -0.18 -8.78
CA GLY A 61 -13.52 1.22 -8.88
C GLY A 61 -12.94 1.81 -7.58
N HIS A 62 -12.93 1.08 -6.48
CA HIS A 62 -12.30 1.54 -5.25
C HIS A 62 -10.77 1.57 -5.38
N THR A 63 -10.15 2.65 -4.90
CA THR A 63 -8.70 2.79 -4.90
C THR A 63 -8.13 2.61 -3.50
N TYR A 64 -7.07 1.80 -3.41
CA TYR A 64 -6.33 1.55 -2.19
C TYR A 64 -4.91 2.07 -2.37
N LEU A 65 -4.49 2.99 -1.51
CA LEU A 65 -3.11 3.44 -1.46
C LEU A 65 -2.29 2.41 -0.69
N GLY A 66 -1.34 1.78 -1.40
CA GLY A 66 -0.30 0.95 -0.82
C GLY A 66 0.85 1.79 -0.29
N ASN A 67 1.63 1.22 0.63
CA ASN A 67 2.87 1.85 1.07
C ASN A 67 3.88 1.87 -0.09
N PRO A 68 4.70 2.93 -0.23
CA PRO A 68 5.88 2.85 -1.07
C PRO A 68 6.77 1.74 -0.54
N TYR A 69 7.11 0.77 -1.39
CA TYR A 69 8.03 -0.31 -1.03
C TYR A 69 9.37 -0.03 -1.68
N THR A 70 10.17 0.77 -0.97
CA THR A 70 11.51 1.17 -1.43
C THR A 70 12.58 0.13 -1.09
N GLY A 71 12.22 -0.92 -0.35
CA GLY A 71 13.14 -1.88 0.26
C GLY A 71 13.83 -1.32 1.52
N ARG A 72 14.03 0.00 1.62
CA ARG A 72 14.55 0.68 2.82
C ARG A 72 13.57 0.60 4.00
N ASP A 73 12.29 0.39 3.71
CA ASP A 73 11.23 0.26 4.72
C ASP A 73 11.45 -0.93 5.67
N LEU A 74 12.20 -1.94 5.21
CA LEU A 74 12.59 -3.13 5.97
C LEU A 74 13.83 -2.90 6.84
N PHE A 75 14.63 -1.87 6.55
CA PHE A 75 15.89 -1.59 7.24
C PHE A 75 15.79 -0.26 7.97
N ALA A 76 15.53 -0.31 9.28
CA ALA A 76 15.37 0.89 10.10
C ALA A 76 16.55 1.88 9.97
N SER A 77 17.77 1.37 9.81
CA SER A 77 19.00 2.17 9.60
C SER A 77 19.05 2.93 8.27
N LEU A 78 18.27 2.51 7.27
CA LEU A 78 18.22 3.15 5.95
C LEU A 78 17.03 4.10 5.81
N LYS A 79 16.10 4.12 6.77
CA LYS A 79 14.99 5.07 6.77
C LYS A 79 15.54 6.47 6.98
N THR A 80 15.55 7.28 5.92
CA THR A 80 15.75 8.72 6.06
C THR A 80 14.48 9.29 6.66
N GLN A 81 14.52 9.63 7.95
CA GLN A 81 13.45 10.41 8.55
C GLN A 81 13.45 11.77 7.86
N PRO A 82 12.34 12.19 7.21
CA PRO A 82 12.23 13.56 6.73
C PRO A 82 12.42 14.51 7.91
N PRO A 83 12.98 15.72 7.69
CA PRO A 83 13.13 16.70 8.76
C PRO A 83 11.81 16.90 9.52
N ASP A 84 11.91 17.14 10.82
CA ASP A 84 10.72 17.44 11.63
C ASP A 84 10.02 18.67 11.06
N HIS A 85 8.74 18.50 10.73
CA HIS A 85 7.90 19.53 10.11
C HIS A 85 6.61 19.66 10.91
N PRO A 86 6.13 20.87 11.21
CA PRO A 86 4.93 21.08 12.04
C PRO A 86 3.68 20.39 11.47
N ALA A 87 3.59 20.23 10.15
CA ALA A 87 2.50 19.44 9.54
C ALA A 87 2.45 17.98 10.01
N ARG A 88 3.59 17.37 10.40
CA ARG A 88 3.63 16.00 10.91
C ARG A 88 2.99 15.90 12.30
N GLN A 89 3.21 16.91 13.16
CA GLN A 89 2.56 17.00 14.47
C GLN A 89 1.05 17.10 14.30
N ARG A 90 0.58 18.05 13.47
CA ARG A 90 -0.84 18.21 13.14
C ARG A 90 -1.49 16.91 12.65
N LEU A 91 -0.86 16.22 11.69
CA LEU A 91 -1.38 14.94 11.17
C LEU A 91 -1.41 13.83 12.23
N THR A 92 -0.46 13.84 13.16
CA THR A 92 -0.41 12.91 14.28
C THR A 92 -1.55 13.18 15.25
N ASP A 93 -1.79 14.45 15.58
CA ASP A 93 -2.88 14.88 16.45
C ASP A 93 -4.24 14.55 15.84
N GLU A 94 -4.43 14.81 14.55
CA GLU A 94 -5.65 14.45 13.80
C GLU A 94 -5.88 12.93 13.76
N ARG A 95 -4.82 12.13 13.63
CA ARG A 95 -4.91 10.66 13.67
C ARG A 95 -5.25 10.18 15.08
N ALA A 96 -4.65 10.76 16.11
CA ALA A 96 -4.94 10.44 17.51
C ALA A 96 -6.40 10.77 17.85
N HIS A 97 -6.86 11.96 17.45
CA HIS A 97 -8.25 12.39 17.61
C HIS A 97 -9.22 11.42 16.93
N ARG A 98 -9.01 11.08 15.64
CA ARG A 98 -9.87 10.11 14.93
C ARG A 98 -9.91 8.74 15.62
N THR A 99 -8.77 8.28 16.11
CA THR A 99 -8.68 7.00 16.82
C THR A 99 -9.45 7.03 18.14
N ASP A 100 -9.35 8.14 18.89
CA ASP A 100 -10.09 8.33 20.13
C ASP A 100 -11.60 8.42 19.89
N THR A 101 -12.02 9.21 18.89
CA THR A 101 -13.44 9.29 18.48
C THR A 101 -13.99 7.92 18.11
N HIS A 102 -13.26 7.13 17.31
CA HIS A 102 -13.69 5.79 16.93
C HIS A 102 -13.77 4.84 18.14
N ARG A 103 -12.81 4.89 19.07
CA ARG A 103 -12.88 4.10 20.31
C ARG A 103 -14.07 4.46 21.17
N ARG A 104 -14.38 5.76 21.33
CA ARG A 104 -15.55 6.22 22.09
C ARG A 104 -16.84 5.74 21.43
N GLN A 105 -16.97 5.91 20.12
CA GLN A 105 -18.14 5.42 19.38
C GLN A 105 -18.31 3.90 19.51
N GLN A 106 -17.22 3.13 19.42
CA GLN A 106 -17.26 1.68 19.63
C GLN A 106 -17.68 1.33 21.06
N ALA A 107 -17.11 1.98 22.07
CA ALA A 107 -17.45 1.73 23.47
C ALA A 107 -18.91 2.11 23.80
N GLU A 108 -19.40 3.22 23.24
CA GLU A 108 -20.80 3.62 23.33
C GLU A 108 -21.70 2.59 22.64
N TRP A 109 -21.32 2.09 21.46
CA TRP A 109 -22.05 1.04 20.77
C TRP A 109 -22.07 -0.26 21.57
N ASP A 110 -20.94 -0.71 22.10
CA ASP A 110 -20.81 -1.92 22.91
C ASP A 110 -21.65 -1.81 24.21
N THR A 111 -21.68 -0.63 24.83
CA THR A 111 -22.50 -0.37 26.03
C THR A 111 -24.00 -0.47 25.72
N ASN A 112 -24.42 0.05 24.57
CA ASN A 112 -25.83 0.02 24.15
C ASN A 112 -26.25 -1.31 23.47
N ASN A 113 -25.28 -2.10 23.01
CA ASN A 113 -25.48 -3.37 22.31
C ASN A 113 -24.60 -4.46 22.94
N PRO A 114 -24.82 -4.79 24.23
CA PRO A 114 -24.04 -5.84 24.87
C PRO A 114 -24.25 -7.17 24.12
N PRO A 115 -23.21 -8.04 24.08
CA PRO A 115 -23.32 -9.34 23.44
C PRO A 115 -24.51 -10.14 23.99
N PRO A 116 -25.13 -11.01 23.17
CA PRO A 116 -26.31 -11.77 23.57
C PRO A 116 -26.03 -12.92 24.58
N PHE A 117 -24.88 -12.92 25.26
CA PHE A 117 -24.53 -13.89 26.29
C PHE A 117 -23.83 -13.23 27.48
#